data_AF-A0A496RG44-F1
#
_entry.id   AF-A0A496RG44-F1
#
_cell.length_a   1.000
_cell.length_b   1.000
_cell.length_c   1.000
_cell.angle_alpha   90.00
_cell.angle_beta   90.00
_cell.angle_gamma   90.00
#
_symmetry.space_group_name_H-M   'P 1'
#
loop_
_entity.id
_entity.type
_entity.pdbx_description
1 polymer ?
#
loop_
_entity_poly.entity_id
_entity_poly.type
_entity_poly.pdbx_seq_one_letter_code
_entity_poly.pdbx_strand_id
1 'polypeptide(L)'
;MKEWVMEKKIAMVMAIMVGLFLLSQATLALGKEPISPFPKEKGVQQEATNMKVKFYTIDRQKLTKGEFVGTAEIKEGKLIINVTDPKLEKILKEPYTTMTGEIKEGTAVDKLITYQPGTLEHLRAIAIECYRFDYIGEIVKGVQRK
;
A
#
# COMPACT_ATOMS: atom_id res chain seq x y z
N MET A 1 -16.48 47.73 40.50
CA MET A 1 -16.64 47.75 39.03
C MET A 1 -15.39 47.29 38.25
N LYS A 2 -14.18 47.30 38.83
CA LYS A 2 -12.95 46.79 38.18
C LYS A 2 -12.77 45.26 38.28
N GLU A 3 -13.20 44.62 39.37
CA GLU A 3 -13.06 43.17 39.57
C GLU A 3 -13.90 42.33 38.59
N TRP A 4 -15.14 42.75 38.31
CA TRP A 4 -16.03 42.04 37.38
C TRP A 4 -15.52 42.01 35.92
N VAL A 5 -14.71 43.00 35.54
CA VAL A 5 -14.08 43.07 34.21
C VAL A 5 -12.85 42.15 34.13
N MET A 6 -12.17 41.93 35.26
CA MET A 6 -11.00 41.04 35.34
C MET A 6 -11.43 39.57 35.25
N GLU A 7 -12.51 39.17 35.95
CA GLU A 7 -13.02 37.78 35.88
C GLU A 7 -13.49 37.39 34.47
N LYS A 8 -14.17 38.29 33.75
CA LYS A 8 -14.59 38.04 32.37
C LYS A 8 -13.40 37.88 31.41
N LYS A 9 -12.33 38.65 31.62
CA LYS A 9 -11.10 38.53 30.81
C LYS A 9 -10.37 37.22 31.09
N ILE A 10 -10.30 36.79 32.35
CA ILE A 10 -9.67 35.53 32.74
C ILE A 10 -10.45 34.33 32.18
N ALA A 11 -11.79 34.34 32.27
CA ALA A 11 -12.64 33.31 31.69
C ALA A 11 -12.50 33.20 30.16
N MET A 12 -12.37 34.34 29.47
CA MET A 12 -12.17 34.38 28.02
C MET A 12 -10.81 33.82 27.59
N VAL A 13 -9.74 34.12 28.33
CA VAL A 13 -8.40 33.56 28.06
C VAL A 13 -8.37 32.05 28.31
N MET A 14 -9.03 31.56 29.36
CA MET A 14 -9.15 30.13 29.63
C MET A 14 -9.94 29.39 28.55
N ALA A 15 -11.02 29.98 28.01
CA ALA A 15 -11.78 29.40 26.91
C ALA A 15 -10.96 29.28 25.61
N ILE A 16 -10.13 30.29 25.31
CA ILE A 16 -9.23 30.26 24.14
C ILE A 16 -8.15 29.18 24.30
N MET A 17 -7.58 29.05 25.50
CA MET A 17 -6.54 28.03 25.78
C MET A 17 -7.10 26.60 25.71
N VAL A 18 -8.31 26.35 26.23
CA VAL A 18 -8.98 25.04 26.13
C VAL A 18 -9.37 24.74 24.67
N GLY A 19 -9.80 25.74 23.91
CA GLY A 19 -10.08 25.61 22.48
C GLY A 19 -8.84 25.19 21.66
N LEU A 20 -7.69 25.82 21.90
CA LEU A 20 -6.43 25.42 21.25
C LEU A 20 -5.97 24.01 21.66
N PHE A 21 -6.19 23.61 22.91
CA PHE A 21 -5.81 22.28 23.39
C PHE A 21 -6.66 21.17 22.73
N LEU A 22 -7.95 21.41 22.50
CA LEU A 22 -8.83 20.46 21.80
C LEU A 22 -8.54 20.39 20.29
N LEU A 23 -8.15 21.50 19.67
CA LEU A 23 -7.68 21.52 18.28
C LEU A 23 -6.36 20.75 18.07
N SER A 24 -5.46 20.78 19.05
CA SER A 24 -4.20 20.02 19.03
C SER A 24 -4.42 18.49 19.04
N GLN A 25 -5.40 18.02 19.82
CA GLN A 25 -5.74 16.57 19.89
C GLN A 25 -6.44 16.07 18.62
N ALA A 26 -7.21 16.93 17.93
CA ALA A 26 -7.84 16.58 16.66
C ALA A 26 -6.81 16.39 15.53
N THR A 27 -5.70 17.13 15.56
CA THR A 27 -4.60 16.95 14.59
C THR A 27 -3.78 15.68 14.82
N LEU A 28 -3.75 15.14 16.04
CA LEU A 28 -3.07 13.86 16.34
C LEU A 28 -3.87 12.63 15.88
N ALA A 29 -5.18 12.77 15.71
CA ALA A 29 -6.05 11.70 15.17
C ALA A 29 -6.07 11.61 13.63
N LEU A 30 -5.49 12.60 12.92
CA LEU A 30 -5.18 12.51 11.48
C LEU A 30 -3.74 12.02 11.24
N GLY A 31 -3.29 11.08 12.07
CA GLY A 31 -2.03 10.36 11.89
C GLY A 31 -2.09 9.42 10.68
N LYS A 32 -1.77 9.97 9.51
CA LYS A 32 -1.14 9.31 8.35
C LYS A 32 -1.61 7.87 8.07
N GLU A 33 -2.62 7.73 7.21
CA GLU A 33 -2.72 6.53 6.38
C GLU A 33 -1.38 6.31 5.67
N PRO A 34 -0.84 5.07 5.61
CA PRO A 34 0.38 4.81 4.86
C PRO A 34 0.18 5.29 3.42
N ILE A 35 1.00 6.26 3.02
CA ILE A 35 0.99 6.84 1.68
C ILE A 35 1.40 5.72 0.73
N SER A 36 0.38 5.08 0.13
CA SER A 36 0.57 4.12 -0.96
C SER A 36 1.32 4.82 -2.09
N PRO A 37 2.40 4.23 -2.61
CA PRO A 37 3.26 4.85 -3.62
C PRO A 37 2.64 4.91 -5.01
N PHE A 38 1.41 4.44 -5.17
CA PHE A 38 0.67 4.54 -6.42
C PHE A 38 -0.09 5.87 -6.47
N PRO A 39 0.02 6.64 -7.58
CA PRO A 39 -0.86 7.79 -7.81
C PRO A 39 -2.31 7.34 -7.61
N LYS A 40 -3.04 7.98 -6.71
CA LYS A 40 -4.49 7.76 -6.57
C LYS A 40 -5.17 8.29 -7.84
N GLU A 41 -5.29 7.45 -8.87
CA GLU A 41 -6.24 7.69 -9.94
C GLU A 41 -7.62 7.87 -9.30
N LYS A 42 -8.20 9.06 -9.46
CA LYS A 42 -9.56 9.37 -9.03
C LYS A 42 -10.52 8.47 -9.82
N GLY A 43 -10.86 7.31 -9.27
CA GLY A 43 -11.83 6.42 -9.90
C GLY A 43 -11.82 4.95 -9.47
N VAL A 44 -10.93 4.50 -8.59
CA VAL A 44 -10.84 3.08 -8.23
C VAL A 44 -10.65 2.86 -6.73
N GLN A 45 -11.57 3.39 -5.91
CA GLN A 45 -11.71 2.98 -4.51
C GLN A 45 -12.82 1.94 -4.38
N GLN A 46 -12.68 0.82 -5.10
CA GLN A 46 -13.49 -0.37 -4.86
C GLN A 46 -12.90 -1.62 -5.52
N GLU A 47 -11.59 -1.86 -5.37
CA GLU A 47 -10.96 -3.01 -6.06
C GLU A 47 -10.40 -4.05 -5.10
N ALA A 48 -11.26 -5.05 -4.87
CA ALA A 48 -10.93 -6.44 -4.62
C ALA A 48 -10.24 -6.77 -3.29
N THR A 49 -11.05 -7.09 -2.28
CA THR A 49 -10.64 -7.86 -1.08
C THR A 49 -10.03 -9.23 -1.42
N ASN A 50 -10.17 -9.67 -2.67
CA ASN A 50 -9.62 -10.92 -3.18
C ASN A 50 -8.82 -10.65 -4.46
N MET A 51 -7.56 -11.08 -4.50
CA MET A 51 -6.70 -10.95 -5.68
C MET A 51 -6.05 -12.30 -5.95
N LYS A 52 -6.07 -12.75 -7.20
CA LYS A 52 -5.37 -13.96 -7.62
C LYS A 52 -4.36 -13.64 -8.71
N VAL A 53 -3.18 -14.22 -8.59
CA VAL A 53 -2.09 -14.07 -9.55
C VAL A 53 -1.67 -15.46 -10.01
N LYS A 54 -1.53 -15.62 -11.32
CA LYS A 54 -0.88 -16.78 -11.94
C LYS A 54 0.57 -16.44 -12.24
N PHE A 55 1.47 -17.38 -12.01
CA PHE A 55 2.90 -17.21 -12.27
C PHE A 55 3.38 -18.19 -13.32
N TYR A 56 4.29 -17.72 -14.16
CA TYR A 56 4.93 -18.47 -15.23
C TYR A 56 6.44 -18.22 -15.22
N THR A 57 7.26 -19.15 -15.72
CA THR A 57 8.67 -18.86 -16.03
C THR A 57 8.78 -17.94 -17.25
N ILE A 58 9.94 -17.30 -17.42
CA ILE A 58 10.31 -16.60 -18.66
C ILE A 58 11.11 -17.54 -19.56
N ASP A 59 10.65 -17.76 -20.80
CA ASP A 59 11.49 -18.33 -21.85
C ASP A 59 12.44 -17.23 -22.34
N ARG A 60 13.69 -17.26 -21.88
CA ARG A 60 14.70 -16.25 -22.24
C ARG A 60 15.15 -16.30 -23.70
N GLN A 61 14.92 -17.41 -24.41
CA GLN A 61 15.28 -17.49 -25.83
C GLN A 61 14.25 -16.79 -26.70
N LYS A 62 12.97 -16.91 -26.34
CA LYS A 62 11.85 -16.31 -27.09
C LYS A 62 11.35 -14.99 -26.50
N LEU A 63 11.80 -14.64 -25.29
CA LEU A 63 11.29 -13.54 -24.47
C LEU A 63 9.76 -13.62 -24.26
N THR A 64 9.26 -14.84 -24.12
CA THR A 64 7.83 -15.13 -23.96
C THR A 64 7.50 -15.80 -22.64
N LYS A 65 6.21 -15.86 -22.33
CA LYS A 65 5.66 -16.66 -21.24
C LYS A 65 6.05 -18.13 -21.42
N GLY A 66 6.71 -18.68 -20.41
CA GLY A 66 7.12 -20.07 -20.32
C GLY A 66 6.09 -20.93 -19.58
N GLU A 67 6.61 -21.87 -18.80
CA GLU A 67 5.82 -22.86 -18.08
C GLU A 67 5.05 -22.24 -16.92
N PHE A 68 3.85 -22.75 -16.65
CA PHE A 68 3.06 -22.36 -15.50
C PHE A 68 3.66 -22.94 -14.22
N VAL A 69 3.97 -22.08 -13.23
CA VAL A 69 4.61 -22.47 -11.97
C VAL A 69 3.68 -22.37 -10.77
N GLY A 70 2.44 -21.88 -10.95
CA GLY A 70 1.41 -21.91 -9.92
C GLY A 70 0.67 -20.59 -9.74
N THR A 71 -0.04 -20.48 -8.62
CA THR A 71 -0.83 -19.31 -8.26
C THR A 71 -0.58 -18.85 -6.84
N ALA A 72 -0.72 -17.56 -6.60
CA ALA A 72 -0.91 -17.02 -5.25
C ALA A 72 -2.17 -16.16 -5.22
N GLU A 73 -2.90 -16.20 -4.11
CA GLU A 73 -4.10 -15.39 -3.93
C GLU A 73 -4.18 -14.80 -2.52
N ILE A 74 -4.65 -13.55 -2.46
CA ILE A 74 -5.17 -12.98 -1.22
C ILE A 74 -6.65 -13.32 -1.16
N LYS A 75 -7.05 -14.03 -0.11
CA LYS A 75 -8.46 -14.31 0.20
C LYS A 75 -8.70 -14.02 1.67
N GLU A 76 -9.70 -13.19 1.97
CA GLU A 76 -10.06 -12.81 3.35
C GLU A 76 -8.85 -12.30 4.16
N GLY A 77 -7.97 -11.52 3.52
CA GLY A 77 -6.76 -10.98 4.15
C GLY A 77 -5.64 -12.00 4.42
N LYS A 78 -5.74 -13.22 3.89
CA LYS A 78 -4.70 -14.26 4.00
C LYS A 78 -4.09 -14.54 2.64
N LEU A 79 -2.77 -14.68 2.62
CA LEU A 79 -2.02 -15.14 1.45
C LEU A 79 -2.04 -16.66 1.38
N ILE A 80 -2.59 -17.17 0.29
CA ILE A 80 -2.63 -18.59 -0.07
C ILE A 80 -1.68 -18.77 -1.24
N ILE A 81 -0.67 -19.62 -1.07
CA ILE A 81 0.36 -19.88 -2.08
C ILE A 81 0.25 -21.33 -2.53
N ASN A 82 0.11 -21.54 -3.83
CA ASN A 82 0.17 -22.86 -4.46
C ASN A 82 1.09 -22.77 -5.68
N VAL A 83 2.39 -22.89 -5.44
CA VAL A 83 3.43 -22.83 -6.46
C VAL A 83 4.34 -24.05 -6.38
N THR A 84 4.88 -24.49 -7.52
CA THR A 84 5.78 -25.65 -7.61
C THR A 84 7.24 -25.26 -7.47
N ASP A 85 7.58 -24.00 -7.73
CA ASP A 85 8.95 -23.49 -7.66
C ASP A 85 9.28 -22.94 -6.25
N PRO A 86 10.24 -23.53 -5.52
CA PRO A 86 10.61 -23.10 -4.17
C PRO A 86 11.24 -21.70 -4.14
N LYS A 87 11.89 -21.24 -5.22
CA LYS A 87 12.44 -19.88 -5.31
C LYS A 87 11.31 -18.86 -5.32
N LEU A 88 10.27 -19.11 -6.12
CA LEU A 88 9.08 -18.27 -6.18
C LEU A 88 8.31 -18.31 -4.85
N GLU A 89 8.17 -19.48 -4.24
CA GLU A 89 7.52 -19.62 -2.93
C GLU A 89 8.21 -18.75 -1.86
N LYS A 90 9.54 -18.75 -1.83
CA LYS A 90 10.32 -17.92 -0.92
C LYS A 90 10.07 -16.44 -1.14
N ILE A 91 10.12 -15.97 -2.41
CA ILE A 91 9.86 -14.57 -2.76
C ILE A 91 8.47 -14.12 -2.29
N LEU A 92 7.46 -14.98 -2.46
CA LEU A 92 6.09 -14.70 -2.02
C LEU A 92 5.90 -14.68 -0.51
N LYS A 93 6.82 -15.26 0.27
CA LYS A 93 6.75 -15.31 1.74
C LYS A 93 7.59 -14.23 2.42
N GLU A 94 8.46 -13.53 1.68
CA GLU A 94 9.38 -12.54 2.24
C GLU A 94 8.92 -11.11 1.93
N PRO A 95 9.22 -10.12 2.81
CA PRO A 95 8.99 -8.72 2.50
C PRO A 95 9.69 -8.32 1.21
N TYR A 96 8.96 -7.61 0.36
CA TYR A 96 9.49 -7.14 -0.92
C TYR A 96 9.83 -5.67 -0.83
N THR A 97 11.10 -5.32 -1.06
CA THR A 97 11.55 -3.93 -1.06
C THR A 97 11.92 -3.50 -2.47
N THR A 98 11.36 -2.38 -2.93
CA THR A 98 11.67 -1.78 -4.23
C THR A 98 11.90 -0.28 -4.08
N MET A 99 12.48 0.33 -5.10
CA MET A 99 12.72 1.77 -5.17
C MET A 99 11.76 2.37 -6.19
N THR A 100 11.00 3.39 -5.78
CA THR A 100 10.20 4.21 -6.69
C THR A 100 10.82 5.59 -6.82
N GLY A 101 10.74 6.17 -8.01
CA GLY A 101 11.14 7.56 -8.25
C GLY A 101 9.93 8.47 -8.24
N GLU A 102 10.04 9.63 -7.60
CA GLU A 102 9.07 10.73 -7.69
C GLU A 102 9.78 12.02 -8.07
N ILE A 103 9.19 12.83 -8.96
CA ILE A 103 9.70 14.17 -9.26
C ILE A 103 9.04 15.15 -8.27
N LYS A 104 9.84 15.75 -7.41
CA LYS A 104 9.42 16.79 -6.47
C LYS A 104 10.16 18.08 -6.78
N GLU A 105 9.42 19.12 -7.13
CA GLU A 105 9.97 20.46 -7.37
C GLU A 105 11.13 20.47 -8.39
N GLY A 106 11.02 19.66 -9.45
CA GLY A 106 12.05 19.53 -10.49
C GLY A 106 13.24 18.63 -10.12
N THR A 107 13.26 18.06 -8.92
CA THR A 107 14.28 17.11 -8.46
C THR A 107 13.71 15.69 -8.48
N ALA A 108 14.44 14.74 -9.09
CA ALA A 108 14.13 13.32 -8.98
C ALA A 108 14.54 12.83 -7.58
N VAL A 109 13.59 12.32 -6.82
CA VAL A 109 13.80 11.76 -5.48
C VAL A 109 13.45 10.29 -5.52
N ASP A 110 14.43 9.45 -5.18
CA ASP A 110 14.21 8.02 -5.01
C ASP A 110 13.71 7.71 -3.60
N LYS A 111 12.71 6.85 -3.51
CA LYS A 111 12.10 6.40 -2.27
C LYS A 111 12.07 4.88 -2.20
N LEU A 112 12.61 4.35 -1.10
CA LEU A 112 12.51 2.94 -0.76
C LEU A 112 11.11 2.62 -0.21
N ILE A 113 10.48 1.56 -0.72
CA ILE A 113 9.20 1.05 -0.23
C ILE A 113 9.34 -0.45 0.06
N THR A 114 8.88 -0.86 1.23
CA THR A 114 8.81 -2.26 1.63
C THR A 114 7.35 -2.70 1.76
N TYR A 115 6.99 -3.77 1.06
CA TYR A 115 5.68 -4.41 1.10
C TYR A 115 5.75 -5.66 1.98
N GLN A 116 4.79 -5.83 2.89
CA GLN A 116 4.74 -6.97 3.80
C GLN A 116 3.95 -8.14 3.20
N PRO A 117 4.40 -9.39 3.37
CA PRO A 117 3.66 -10.56 2.94
C PRO A 117 2.25 -10.60 3.51
N GLY A 118 1.29 -11.13 2.75
CA GLY A 118 -0.11 -11.19 3.19
C GLY A 118 -0.96 -10.01 2.74
N THR A 119 -0.37 -8.95 2.18
CA THR A 119 -1.14 -7.78 1.71
C THR A 119 -1.41 -7.82 0.21
N LEU A 120 -2.45 -7.11 -0.22
CA LEU A 120 -2.75 -6.94 -1.64
C LEU A 120 -1.63 -6.19 -2.36
N GLU A 121 -1.04 -5.20 -1.70
CA GLU A 121 0.06 -4.40 -2.23
C GLU A 121 1.30 -5.25 -2.46
N HIS A 122 1.61 -6.17 -1.53
CA HIS A 122 2.75 -7.09 -1.67
C HIS A 122 2.55 -8.06 -2.83
N LEU A 123 1.39 -8.73 -2.90
CA LEU A 123 1.12 -9.64 -4.01
C LEU A 123 1.09 -8.91 -5.36
N ARG A 124 0.56 -7.69 -5.40
CA ARG A 124 0.55 -6.83 -6.60
C ARG A 124 1.96 -6.40 -6.99
N ALA A 125 2.78 -5.95 -6.05
CA ALA A 125 4.15 -5.55 -6.32
C ALA A 125 4.97 -6.71 -6.89
N ILE A 126 4.88 -7.90 -6.28
CA ILE A 126 5.53 -9.10 -6.82
C ILE A 126 4.97 -9.45 -8.19
N ALA A 127 3.65 -9.43 -8.41
CA ALA A 127 3.07 -9.76 -9.71
C ALA A 127 3.61 -8.88 -10.85
N ILE A 128 3.88 -7.60 -10.56
CA ILE A 128 4.40 -6.64 -11.53
C ILE A 128 5.91 -6.78 -11.69
N GLU A 129 6.66 -6.97 -10.59
CA GLU A 129 8.12 -6.93 -10.58
C GLU A 129 8.80 -8.30 -10.65
N CYS A 130 8.04 -9.40 -10.70
CA CYS A 130 8.60 -10.76 -10.71
C CYS A 130 9.44 -11.10 -11.94
N TYR A 131 9.40 -10.28 -13.00
CA TYR A 131 10.32 -10.38 -14.13
C TYR A 131 11.78 -10.25 -13.71
N ARG A 132 12.07 -9.52 -12.63
CA ARG A 132 13.41 -9.40 -12.03
C ARG A 132 13.94 -10.72 -11.49
N PHE A 133 13.05 -11.68 -11.26
CA PHE A 133 13.35 -13.00 -10.71
C PHE A 133 13.14 -14.14 -11.72
N ASP A 134 12.97 -13.81 -13.01
CA ASP A 134 12.70 -14.74 -14.11
C ASP A 134 11.28 -15.32 -14.18
N TYR A 135 10.29 -14.56 -13.70
CA TYR A 135 8.88 -14.94 -13.78
C TYR A 135 8.00 -13.91 -14.48
N ILE A 136 6.82 -14.34 -14.90
CA ILE A 136 5.73 -13.49 -15.38
C ILE A 136 4.53 -13.66 -14.46
N GLY A 137 4.03 -12.55 -13.91
CA GLY A 137 2.82 -12.51 -13.10
C GLY A 137 1.62 -12.05 -13.94
N GLU A 138 0.52 -12.78 -13.85
CA GLU A 138 -0.76 -12.43 -14.48
C GLU A 138 -1.83 -12.27 -13.41
N ILE A 139 -2.25 -11.02 -13.18
CA ILE A 139 -3.32 -10.70 -12.23
C ILE A 139 -4.66 -11.08 -12.86
N VAL A 140 -5.35 -12.04 -12.25
CA VAL A 140 -6.68 -12.47 -12.66
C VAL A 140 -7.70 -11.55 -11.97
N LYS A 141 -8.28 -10.59 -12.72
CA LYS A 141 -9.37 -9.76 -12.20
C LYS A 141 -10.56 -10.65 -11.87
N GLY A 142 -10.95 -10.69 -10.60
CA GLY A 142 -12.18 -11.35 -10.17
C GLY A 142 -13.37 -10.58 -10.74
N VAL A 143 -14.13 -11.19 -11.65
CA VAL A 143 -15.44 -10.67 -12.05
C VAL A 143 -16.34 -10.78 -10.83
N GLN A 144 -16.58 -9.67 -10.13
CA GLN A 144 -17.63 -9.64 -9.11
C GLN A 144 -18.97 -9.82 -9.83
N ARG A 145 -19.60 -10.99 -9.64
CA ARG A 145 -21.01 -11.15 -10.01
C ARG A 145 -21.81 -10.19 -9.12
N LYS A 146 -22.40 -9.19 -9.75
CA LYS A 146 -23.45 -8.33 -9.18
C LYS A 146 -24.62 -9.17 -8.70
#